data_AF-A0A8T4SW10-F1
#
_entry.id   AF-A0A8T4SW10-F1
#
_cell.length_a   1.000
_cell.length_b   1.000
_cell.length_c   1.000
_cell.angle_alpha   90.00
_cell.angle_beta   90.00
_cell.angle_gamma   90.00
#
_symmetry.space_group_name_H-M   'P 1'
#
loop_
_entity.id
_entity.type
_entity.pdbx_description
1 polymer ?
#
loop_
_entity_poly.entity_id
_entity_poly.type
_entity_poly.pdbx_seq_one_letter_code
_entity_poly.pdbx_strand_id
1 'polypeptide(L)' 'MDFLKKHDLINLTAIAKHFDIKNATVPDLLKPLEKKKVVEVRKFGGSKVVLLRRSA' A
#
# COMPACT_ATOMS: atom_id res chain seq x y z
N MET A 1 9.61 8.33 -1.60
CA MET A 1 8.22 8.15 -1.10
C MET A 1 7.16 8.72 -2.05
N ASP A 2 7.53 9.13 -3.27
CA ASP A 2 6.60 9.79 -4.21
C ASP A 2 5.49 8.88 -4.76
N PHE A 3 5.77 7.59 -4.97
CA PHE A 3 4.81 6.66 -5.57
C PHE A 3 3.51 6.52 -4.74
N LEU A 4 3.63 6.44 -3.41
CA LEU A 4 2.48 6.35 -2.53
C LEU A 4 1.76 7.70 -2.34
N LYS A 5 2.44 8.84 -2.57
CA LYS A 5 1.85 10.18 -2.46
C LYS A 5 1.08 10.60 -3.73
N LYS A 6 1.42 10.03 -4.88
CA LYS A 6 0.83 10.38 -6.18
C LYS A 6 -0.50 9.66 -6.46
N HIS A 7 -0.78 8.60 -5.70
CA HIS A 7 -1.99 7.79 -5.84
C HIS A 7 -2.63 7.61 -4.46
N ASP A 8 -3.79 8.22 -4.24
CA ASP A 8 -4.55 8.10 -2.97
C ASP A 8 -4.98 6.64 -2.69
N LEU A 9 -5.21 5.87 -3.76
CA LEU A 9 -5.59 4.46 -3.75
C LEU A 9 -4.64 3.65 -4.63
N ILE A 10 -3.94 2.69 -4.04
CA ILE A 10 -2.96 1.86 -4.73
C ILE A 10 -3.27 0.39 -4.51
N ASN A 11 -3.35 -0.38 -5.59
CA ASN A 11 -3.48 -1.84 -5.45
C ASN A 11 -2.13 -2.48 -5.09
N LEU A 12 -2.16 -3.62 -4.38
CA LEU A 12 -0.92 -4.32 -4.00
C LEU A 12 -0.05 -4.69 -5.21
N THR A 13 -0.69 -4.98 -6.34
CA THR A 13 -0.01 -5.33 -7.61
C THR A 13 0.88 -4.20 -8.14
N ALA A 14 0.46 -2.94 -8.01
CA ALA A 14 1.19 -1.78 -8.46
C ALA A 14 2.42 -1.53 -7.56
N ILE A 15 2.27 -1.75 -6.25
CA ILE A 15 3.40 -1.73 -5.32
C ILE A 15 4.38 -2.85 -5.67
N ALA A 16 3.87 -4.07 -5.89
CA ALA A 16 4.67 -5.21 -6.26
C ALA A 16 5.52 -4.94 -7.52
N LYS A 17 4.89 -4.39 -8.57
CA LYS A 17 5.58 -4.02 -9.82
C LYS A 17 6.59 -2.88 -9.62
N HIS A 18 6.26 -1.87 -8.81
CA HIS A 18 7.14 -0.73 -8.61
C HIS A 18 8.43 -1.11 -7.87
N PHE A 19 8.33 -2.04 -6.91
CA PHE A 19 9.46 -2.49 -6.10
C PHE A 19 10.08 -3.80 -6.62
N ASP A 20 9.60 -4.33 -7.75
CA ASP A 20 10.00 -5.62 -8.33
C ASP A 20 9.97 -6.78 -7.30
N ILE A 21 8.90 -6.84 -6.52
CA ILE A 21 8.68 -7.86 -5.48
C ILE A 21 7.45 -8.71 -5.76
N LYS A 22 7.35 -9.87 -5.09
CA LYS A 22 6.15 -10.71 -5.16
C LYS A 22 4.96 -10.01 -4.49
N ASN A 23 3.78 -10.07 -5.10
CA ASN A 23 2.55 -9.51 -4.51
C ASN A 23 2.28 -10.04 -3.09
N ALA A 24 2.63 -11.30 -2.83
CA ALA A 24 2.51 -11.93 -1.52
C ALA A 24 3.36 -11.28 -0.41
N THR A 25 4.47 -10.60 -0.73
CA THR A 25 5.37 -9.97 0.25
C THR A 25 5.03 -8.51 0.52
N VAL A 26 4.18 -7.89 -0.32
CA VAL A 26 3.74 -6.50 -0.14
C VAL A 26 3.05 -6.27 1.21
N PRO A 27 2.13 -7.14 1.71
CA PRO A 27 1.51 -6.94 3.01
C PRO A 27 2.52 -6.92 4.16
N ASP A 28 3.56 -7.75 4.11
CA ASP A 28 4.59 -7.78 5.16
C ASP A 28 5.43 -6.50 5.19
N LEU A 29 5.69 -5.90 4.02
CA LEU A 29 6.35 -4.59 3.92
C LEU A 29 5.45 -3.43 4.38
N LEU A 30 4.13 -3.57 4.24
CA LEU A 30 3.16 -2.56 4.67
C LEU A 30 2.85 -2.62 6.17
N LYS A 31 2.95 -3.79 6.83
CA LYS A 31 2.76 -3.94 8.29
C LYS A 31 3.45 -2.85 9.14
N PRO A 32 4.75 -2.55 8.97
CA PRO A 32 5.40 -1.49 9.75
C PRO A 32 4.87 -0.08 9.41
N LEU A 33 4.43 0.15 8.17
CA LEU A 33 3.85 1.42 7.74
C LEU A 33 2.42 1.60 8.27
N GLU A 34 1.64 0.52 8.36
CA GLU A 34 0.32 0.50 9.01
C GLU A 34 0.46 0.74 10.52
N LYS A 35 1.44 0.10 11.19
CA LYS A 35 1.74 0.37 12.61
C LYS A 35 2.09 1.83 12.87
N LYS A 36 2.81 2.47 11.93
CA LYS A 36 3.13 3.89 11.98
C LYS A 36 1.99 4.79 11.51
N LYS A 37 0.81 4.24 11.19
CA LYS A 37 -0.38 4.93 10.67
C LYS A 37 -0.10 5.77 9.41
N VAL A 38 0.90 5.37 8.61
CA VAL A 38 1.27 6.04 7.35
C VAL A 38 0.41 5.53 6.19
N VAL A 39 0.01 4.26 6.25
CA VAL A 39 -0.84 3.62 5.24
C VAL A 39 -1.94 2.82 5.91
N GLU A 40 -3.01 2.55 5.18
CA GLU A 40 -4.14 1.74 5.64
C GLU A 40 -4.51 0.74 4.55
N VAL A 41 -4.52 -0.56 4.86
CA VAL A 41 -4.89 -1.60 3.90
C VAL A 41 -6.36 -1.95 4.05
N ARG A 42 -7.17 -1.69 3.03
CA ARG A 42 -8.60 -2.05 2.99
C ARG A 42 -8.87 -3.13 1.94
N LYS A 43 -9.93 -3.91 2.17
CA LYS A 43 -10.44 -4.86 1.18
C LYS A 43 -11.66 -4.26 0.49
N PHE A 44 -11.62 -4.18 -0.83
CA PHE A 44 -12.67 -3.62 -1.67
C PHE A 44 -13.04 -4.64 -2.75
N GLY A 45 -14.27 -5.15 -2.74
CA GLY A 45 -14.78 -6.06 -3.78
C GLY A 45 -13.90 -7.29 -4.07
N GLY A 46 -13.27 -7.87 -3.03
CA GLY A 46 -12.36 -9.02 -3.17
C GLY A 46 -10.88 -8.66 -3.37
N SER A 47 -10.56 -7.41 -3.73
CA SER A 47 -9.20 -6.92 -3.92
C SER A 47 -8.69 -6.18 -2.68
N LYS A 48 -7.39 -6.27 -2.39
CA LYS A 48 -6.74 -5.47 -1.35
C LYS A 48 -6.18 -4.18 -1.95
N VAL A 49 -6.54 -3.06 -1.36
CA VAL A 49 -6.09 -1.72 -1.72
C VAL A 49 -5.39 -1.08 -0.54
N VAL A 50 -4.41 -0.23 -0.83
CA VAL A 50 -3.59 0.50 0.11
C VAL A 50 -3.92 1.97 -0.06
N LEU A 51 -4.34 2.59 1.03
CA LEU A 51 -4.61 4.02 1.14
C LEU A 51 -3.43 4.67 1.85
N LEU A 52 -2.95 5.79 1.34
CA LEU A 52 -1.98 6.59 2.09
C LEU A 52 -2.75 7.47 3.08
N ARG A 53 -2.41 7.42 4.37
CA ARG A 53 -2.90 8.44 5.30
C ARG A 53 -2.11 9.71 5.05
N ARG A 54 -2.76 10.70 4.45
CA ARG A 54 -2.22 12.07 4.42
C ARG A 54 -2.10 12.55 5.87
N SER A 55 -0.88 12.74 6.33
CA SER A 55 -0.65 13.58 7.51
C SER A 55 -1.17 14.97 7.14
N ALA A 56 -2.26 15.37 7.80
CA ALA A 56 -2.72 16.76 7.81
C ALA A 56 -1.67 17.64 8.50
#